data_AF-A0A2N6GNZ8-F1
#
_entry.id   AF-A0A2N6GNZ8-F1
#
_cell.length_a   1.000
_cell.length_b   1.000
_cell.length_c   1.000
_cell.angle_alpha   90.00
_cell.angle_beta   90.00
_cell.angle_gamma   90.00
#
_symmetry.space_group_name_H-M   'P 1'
#
loop_
_entity.id
_entity.type
_entity.pdbx_description
1 polymer ?
#
loop_
_entity_poly.entity_id
_entity_poly.type
_entity_poly.pdbx_seq_one_letter_code
_entity_poly.pdbx_strand_id
1 'polypeptide(L)' 'MPADASIALIGHEPDLSQLIAWLCCGTNSSFVRFKKGAACLLNSVAKPAAGRAEMDWFLTPRQLRDLAI' A
#
# COMPACT_ATOMS: atom_id res chain seq x y z
N MET A 1 -8.48 -0.96 -17.04
CA MET A 1 -7.02 -0.77 -16.92
C MET A 1 -6.36 -2.02 -17.46
N PRO A 2 -5.23 -1.89 -18.17
CA PRO A 2 -4.38 -3.04 -18.50
C PRO A 2 -4.07 -3.87 -17.25
N ALA A 3 -3.89 -5.18 -17.41
CA ALA A 3 -3.64 -6.09 -16.29
C ALA A 3 -2.29 -5.82 -15.58
N ASP A 4 -1.37 -5.15 -16.27
CA ASP A 4 -0.02 -4.81 -15.84
C ASP A 4 0.14 -3.32 -15.45
N ALA A 5 -0.96 -2.58 -15.37
CA ALA A 5 -0.90 -1.16 -15.03
C ALA A 5 -0.56 -0.95 -13.55
N SER A 6 0.50 -0.18 -13.29
CA SER A 6 0.78 0.35 -11.95
C SER A 6 0.03 1.66 -11.71
N ILE A 7 -0.63 1.77 -10.56
CA ILE A 7 -1.32 2.99 -10.12
C ILE A 7 -0.70 3.51 -8.83
N ALA A 8 -0.56 4.84 -8.73
CA ALA A 8 -0.17 5.49 -7.48
C ALA A 8 -1.42 6.08 -6.81
N LEU A 9 -1.68 5.68 -5.57
CA LEU A 9 -2.74 6.23 -4.74
C LEU A 9 -2.13 7.14 -3.67
N ILE A 10 -2.61 8.38 -3.58
CA ILE A 10 -2.09 9.41 -2.67
C ILE A 10 -3.24 9.81 -1.74
N GLY A 11 -2.99 9.81 -0.44
CA GLY A 11 -4.02 10.10 0.56
C GLY A 11 -3.45 10.38 1.94
N HIS A 12 -4.31 10.28 2.95
CA HIS A 12 -3.99 10.59 4.34
C HIS A 12 -4.23 9.40 5.26
N GLU A 13 -3.69 9.51 6.48
CA GLU A 13 -4.09 8.66 7.59
C GLU A 13 -5.45 9.12 8.14
N PRO A 14 -6.32 8.19 8.61
CA PRO A 14 -6.08 6.75 8.72
C PRO A 14 -6.42 5.94 7.44
N ASP A 15 -6.96 6.59 6.41
CA ASP A 15 -7.56 5.93 5.25
C ASP A 15 -6.60 5.02 4.50
N LEU A 16 -5.33 5.45 4.32
CA LEU A 16 -4.32 4.62 3.66
C LEU A 16 -4.02 3.33 4.44
N SER A 17 -3.80 3.43 5.75
CA SER A 17 -3.53 2.25 6.58
C SER A 17 -4.73 1.32 6.69
N GLN A 18 -5.96 1.85 6.67
CA GLN A 18 -7.19 1.04 6.60
C GLN A 18 -7.35 0.36 5.24
N LEU A 19 -7.08 1.07 4.14
CA LEU A 19 -7.14 0.50 2.80
C LEU A 19 -6.16 -0.67 2.64
N ILE A 20 -4.94 -0.54 3.17
CA ILE A 20 -3.94 -1.61 3.16
C ILE A 20 -4.45 -2.81 3.96
N ALA A 21 -5.01 -2.58 5.15
CA ALA A 21 -5.59 -3.65 5.95
C ALA A 21 -6.75 -4.35 5.25
N TRP A 22 -7.59 -3.59 4.54
CA TRP A 22 -8.70 -4.15 3.80
C TRP A 22 -8.23 -4.95 2.61
N LEU A 23 -7.28 -4.42 1.83
CA LEU A 23 -6.73 -5.10 0.65
C LEU A 23 -5.93 -6.35 1.02
N CYS A 24 -5.13 -6.32 2.08
CA CYS A 24 -4.26 -7.46 2.45
C CYS A 24 -4.97 -8.49 3.34
N CYS A 25 -5.83 -8.05 4.25
CA CYS A 25 -6.38 -8.90 5.31
C CYS A 25 -7.92 -8.94 5.33
N GLY A 26 -8.60 -8.15 4.49
CA GLY A 26 -10.06 -8.09 4.44
C GLY A 26 -10.70 -7.43 5.67
N THR A 27 -9.94 -6.65 6.44
CA THR A 27 -10.40 -5.98 7.67
C THR A 27 -10.07 -4.49 7.64
N ASN A 28 -10.83 -3.68 8.40
CA ASN A 28 -10.52 -2.26 8.57
C ASN A 28 -9.58 -1.99 9.75
N SER A 29 -9.20 -3.02 10.51
CA SER A 29 -8.21 -2.90 11.60
C SER A 29 -6.82 -2.77 11.01
N SER A 30 -6.27 -1.55 11.03
CA SER A 30 -4.92 -1.31 10.51
C SER A 30 -3.85 -2.04 11.31
N PHE A 31 -2.87 -2.61 10.59
CA PHE A 31 -1.67 -3.23 11.16
C PHE A 31 -0.39 -2.48 10.76
N VAL A 32 -0.52 -1.43 9.95
CA VAL A 32 0.56 -0.51 9.56
C VAL A 32 0.19 0.93 9.96
N ARG A 33 1.19 1.81 9.92
CA ARG A 33 1.00 3.25 10.12
C ARG A 33 1.88 4.01 9.14
N PHE A 34 1.28 4.77 8.23
CA PHE A 34 2.03 5.64 7.33
C PHE A 34 2.66 6.82 8.06
N LYS A 35 3.95 7.04 7.82
CA LYS A 35 4.58 8.34 8.04
C LYS A 35 4.31 9.22 6.80
N LYS A 36 4.27 10.55 6.97
CA LYS A 36 4.19 11.47 5.82
C LYS A 36 5.37 11.21 4.87
N GLY A 37 5.08 10.94 3.61
CA GLY A 37 6.07 10.59 2.58
C GLY A 37 6.54 9.13 2.58
N ALA A 38 5.91 8.25 3.37
CA ALA A 38 6.09 6.80 3.23
C ALA A 38 5.37 6.30 1.99
N ALA A 39 5.78 5.13 1.48
CA ALA A 39 5.14 4.46 0.35
C ALA A 39 5.02 2.96 0.60
N CYS A 40 4.01 2.33 -0.01
CA CYS A 40 3.77 0.89 0.00
C CYS A 40 3.49 0.44 -1.44
N LEU A 41 3.97 -0.74 -1.82
CA LEU A 41 3.53 -1.43 -3.02
C LEU A 41 2.68 -2.62 -2.63
N LEU A 42 1.48 -2.65 -3.21
CA LEU A 42 0.58 -3.77 -3.15
C LEU A 42 0.46 -4.37 -4.54
N ASN A 43 0.53 -5.69 -4.63
CA ASN A 43 0.30 -6.43 -5.84
C ASN A 43 -1.01 -7.21 -5.76
N SER A 44 -1.76 -7.29 -6.86
CA SER A 44 -2.96 -8.10 -6.95
C SER A 44 -3.03 -8.73 -8.34
N VAL A 45 -3.21 -10.05 -8.38
CA VAL A 45 -3.30 -10.84 -9.63
C VAL A 45 -4.61 -10.55 -10.38
N ALA A 46 -5.59 -9.95 -9.71
CA ALA A 46 -6.91 -9.67 -10.26
C ALA A 46 -7.39 -8.28 -9.82
N LYS A 47 -8.67 -7.99 -10.07
CA LYS A 47 -9.30 -6.76 -9.58
C LYS A 47 -9.10 -6.64 -8.05
N PRO A 48 -8.62 -5.50 -7.53
CA PRO A 48 -8.47 -5.28 -6.10
C PRO A 48 -9.76 -5.58 -5.34
N ALA A 49 -9.64 -6.38 -4.28
CA ALA A 49 -10.73 -6.79 -3.42
C ALA A 49 -10.22 -7.08 -2.00
N ALA A 50 -11.13 -7.19 -1.05
CA ALA A 50 -10.83 -7.47 0.35
C ALA A 50 -9.98 -8.75 0.50
N GLY A 51 -8.81 -8.64 1.14
CA GLY A 51 -7.90 -9.78 1.38
C GLY A 51 -7.31 -10.41 0.12
N ARG A 52 -7.22 -9.66 -0.98
CA ARG A 52 -6.71 -10.14 -2.29
C ARG A 52 -5.53 -9.34 -2.84
N ALA A 53 -4.77 -8.70 -1.95
CA ALA A 53 -3.51 -8.06 -2.30
C ALA A 53 -2.38 -8.58 -1.41
N GLU A 54 -1.19 -8.67 -1.99
CA GLU A 54 0.05 -8.95 -1.28
C GLU A 54 0.83 -7.66 -1.12
N MET A 55 1.47 -7.47 0.04
CA MET A 55 2.32 -6.31 0.30
C MET A 55 3.77 -6.66 0.00
N ASP A 56 4.27 -6.17 -1.14
CA ASP A 56 5.64 -6.43 -1.58
C ASP A 56 6.64 -5.66 -0.73
N TRP A 57 6.35 -4.39 -0.43
CA TRP A 57 7.17 -3.57 0.45
C TRP A 57 6.38 -2.42 1.07
N PHE A 58 6.86 -1.98 2.23
CA PHE A 58 6.39 -0.77 2.91
C PHE A 58 7.59 -0.01 3.49
N LEU A 59 7.85 1.18 2.98
CA LEU A 59 9.06 1.94 3.23
C LEU A 59 8.77 3.33 3.77
N THR A 60 9.55 3.72 4.79
CA THR A 60 9.53 5.06 5.36
C THR A 60 10.25 6.08 4.46
N PRO A 61 10.03 7.39 4.66
CA PRO A 61 10.74 8.41 3.88
C PRO A 61 12.26 8.32 3.97
N ARG A 62 12.79 7.85 5.11
CA ARG A 62 14.24 7.66 5.28
C ARG A 62 14.74 6.53 4.41
N GLN A 63 14.11 5.36 4.47
CA GLN A 63 14.48 4.20 3.65
C GLN A 63 14.38 4.51 2.15
N LEU A 64 13.37 5.28 1.72
CA LEU A 64 13.27 5.72 0.31
C LEU A 64 14.43 6.63 -0.11
N ARG A 65 14.85 7.57 0.76
CA ARG A 65 16.04 8.39 0.48
C ARG A 65 17.32 7.57 0.43
N ASP A 66 17.43 6.55 1.27
CA ASP A 66 18.59 5.65 1.29
C ASP A 66 18.67 4.79 0.00
N LEU A 67 17.57 4.64 -0.74
CA LEU A 67 17.49 3.97 -2.05
C LEU A 67 17.64 4.91 -3.26
N ALA A 68 17.52 6.23 -3.05
CA ALA A 68 17.67 7.20 -4.13
C ALA A 68 19.16 7.37 -4.44
N ILE A 69 19.58 6.85 -5.60
CA ILE A 69 20.93 7.00 -6.16
C ILE A 69 21.17 8.45 -6.59
#